data_AF-A0A9N8WDJ5-F1
#
_entry.id   AF-A0A9N8WDJ5-F1
#
_cell.length_a   1.000
_cell.length_b   1.000
_cell.length_c   1.000
_cell.angle_alpha   90.00
_cell.angle_beta   90.00
_cell.angle_gamma   90.00
#
_symmetry.space_group_name_H-M   'P 1'
#
loop_
_entity.id
_entity.type
_entity.pdbx_description
1 polymer ?
#
loop_
_entity_poly.entity_id
_entity_poly.type
_entity_poly.pdbx_seq_one_letter_code
_entity_poly.pdbx_strand_id
1 'polypeptide(L)'
;MSQSSSAVEKPRAEDLPCVFSTIASKYSKLSLRPCETKESQTWRHADTPTTTNWLKLYVDYMPKLNFYLYLHSICEKHFNQVISTNHFHRHLLDNPAFKNKRLRFNASSDSPTSTYNSNTREEINELYLETSHIRNYEHTITILQQQLQEQENRELTMITEFQRNIENQEQVILKLRRQLEERQEVIVNLKGLLSDEVDRNEELVKHWDSRYSNQDKRIQVVTDIALIERNFLYENRKKEFVLVFTIREVQIGPKQRGFLVLKGIVLKMFQIHDLKRKTGTRF
;
A
#
# COMPACT_ATOMS: atom_id res chain seq x y z
N MET A 1 -20.42 20.03 -11.83
CA MET A 1 -20.88 18.96 -10.92
C MET A 1 -19.62 18.41 -10.24
N SER A 2 -19.22 19.04 -9.14
CA SER A 2 -19.52 18.62 -7.76
C SER A 2 -18.30 17.89 -7.20
N GLN A 3 -17.55 18.63 -6.39
CA GLN A 3 -16.44 18.16 -5.56
C GLN A 3 -16.93 17.10 -4.57
N SER A 4 -16.12 16.07 -4.34
CA SER A 4 -16.23 15.21 -3.15
C SER A 4 -14.87 15.22 -2.45
N SER A 5 -14.65 16.25 -1.63
CA SER A 5 -13.65 16.19 -0.56
C SER A 5 -14.19 15.26 0.52
N SER A 6 -13.50 14.15 0.75
CA SER A 6 -13.78 13.27 1.89
C SER A 6 -13.50 14.05 3.18
N ALA A 7 -14.56 14.43 3.89
CA ALA A 7 -14.44 14.88 5.27
C ALA A 7 -13.89 13.70 6.09
N VAL A 8 -12.65 13.83 6.58
CA VAL A 8 -12.10 12.91 7.57
C VAL A 8 -12.96 13.08 8.84
N GLU A 9 -13.80 12.10 9.14
CA GLU A 9 -14.62 12.09 10.35
C GLU A 9 -13.70 12.07 11.58
N LYS A 10 -13.88 13.05 12.47
CA LYS A 10 -13.12 13.12 13.73
C LYS A 10 -13.48 11.90 14.59
N PRO A 11 -12.50 11.16 15.14
CA PRO A 11 -12.79 10.03 16.03
C PRO A 11 -13.62 10.49 17.23
N ARG A 12 -14.46 9.61 17.77
CA ARG A 12 -15.31 9.96 18.93
C ARG A 12 -14.44 10.14 20.17
N ALA A 13 -14.87 10.99 21.09
CA ALA A 13 -14.13 11.24 22.34
C ALA A 13 -13.99 9.98 23.22
N GLU A 14 -14.93 9.04 23.14
CA GLU A 14 -14.90 7.77 23.89
C GLU A 14 -13.79 6.82 23.41
N ASP A 15 -13.40 6.90 22.14
CA ASP A 15 -12.37 6.06 21.52
C ASP A 15 -10.94 6.55 21.82
N LEU A 16 -10.81 7.77 22.38
CA LEU A 16 -9.53 8.40 22.67
C LEU A 16 -9.13 8.18 24.13
N PRO A 17 -7.82 7.97 24.43
CA PRO A 17 -7.35 7.82 25.79
C PRO A 17 -7.53 9.12 26.59
N CYS A 18 -7.84 8.99 27.88
CA CYS A 18 -7.94 10.17 28.74
C CYS A 18 -6.56 10.81 28.96
N VAL A 19 -6.46 12.14 28.83
CA VAL A 19 -5.22 12.93 29.09
C VAL A 19 -4.61 12.60 30.46
N PHE A 20 -5.44 12.32 31.46
CA PHE A 20 -5.00 12.07 32.83
C PHE A 20 -4.77 10.59 33.14
N SER A 21 -5.04 9.67 32.22
CA SER A 21 -4.98 8.21 32.46
C SER A 21 -3.61 7.74 32.95
N THR A 22 -2.54 8.24 32.33
CA THR A 22 -1.15 7.86 32.63
C THR A 22 -0.55 8.58 33.83
N ILE A 23 -1.10 9.74 34.19
CA ILE A 23 -0.58 10.59 35.28
C ILE A 23 -1.39 10.50 36.57
N ALA A 24 -2.63 10.03 36.53
CA ALA A 24 -3.51 9.94 37.70
C ALA A 24 -2.87 9.17 38.87
N SER A 25 -2.15 8.09 38.58
CA SER A 25 -1.44 7.29 39.58
C SER A 25 -0.37 8.10 40.33
N LYS A 26 0.38 8.95 39.62
CA LYS A 26 1.45 9.79 40.16
C LYS A 26 0.91 10.90 41.09
N TYR A 27 -0.29 11.41 40.79
CA TYR A 27 -0.94 12.48 41.54
C TYR A 27 -2.06 11.96 42.46
N SER A 28 -2.10 10.65 42.73
CA SER A 28 -3.05 10.01 43.65
C SER A 28 -3.00 10.59 45.06
N LYS A 29 -1.79 10.91 45.56
CA LYS A 29 -1.55 11.59 46.85
C LYS A 29 -2.14 13.00 46.91
N LEU A 30 -2.42 13.60 45.75
CA LEU A 30 -3.02 14.93 45.59
C LEU A 30 -4.51 14.84 45.24
N SER A 31 -5.15 13.69 45.49
CA SER A 31 -6.56 13.40 45.24
C SER A 31 -6.96 13.33 43.76
N LEU A 32 -6.01 13.25 42.82
CA LEU A 32 -6.33 12.91 41.43
C LEU A 32 -6.60 11.41 41.34
N ARG A 33 -7.84 11.04 41.07
CA ARG A 33 -8.25 9.64 41.05
C ARG A 33 -8.01 9.03 39.66
N PRO A 34 -7.84 7.70 39.54
CA PRO A 34 -7.81 7.06 38.23
C PRO A 34 -9.14 7.21 37.50
N CYS A 35 -9.11 7.05 36.17
CA CYS A 35 -10.31 6.99 35.33
C CYS A 35 -11.29 5.96 35.91
N GLU A 36 -12.58 6.27 35.83
CA GLU A 36 -13.63 5.26 36.03
C GLU A 36 -13.87 4.49 34.73
N THR A 37 -14.41 3.28 34.86
CA THR A 37 -14.82 2.40 33.76
C THR A 37 -16.30 2.08 33.90
N LYS A 38 -17.13 3.13 34.00
CA LYS A 38 -18.59 2.96 34.02
C LYS A 38 -19.10 2.87 32.58
N GLU A 39 -20.07 1.98 32.34
CA GLU A 39 -20.67 1.79 31.01
C GLU A 39 -21.34 3.08 30.48
N SER A 40 -21.81 3.98 31.35
CA SER A 40 -22.49 5.23 30.98
C SER A 40 -21.66 6.49 31.27
N GLN A 41 -20.35 6.45 31.04
CA GLN A 41 -19.47 7.58 31.30
C GLN A 41 -19.48 8.60 30.16
N THR A 42 -19.58 9.89 30.48
CA THR A 42 -19.43 10.95 29.48
C THR A 42 -17.97 11.24 29.15
N TRP A 43 -17.67 11.40 27.85
CA TRP A 43 -16.34 11.68 27.32
C TRP A 43 -16.34 12.98 26.54
N ARG A 44 -15.34 13.82 26.75
CA ARG A 44 -15.19 15.12 26.09
C ARG A 44 -13.86 15.19 25.36
N HIS A 45 -13.80 15.85 24.21
CA HIS A 45 -12.52 16.07 23.55
C HIS A 45 -11.63 17.03 24.35
N ALA A 46 -10.36 16.67 24.50
CA ALA A 46 -9.42 17.48 25.26
C ALA A 46 -8.99 18.76 24.52
N ASP A 47 -9.17 18.81 23.19
CA ASP A 47 -8.84 19.95 22.33
C ASP A 47 -9.89 21.08 22.32
N THR A 48 -10.96 20.95 23.10
CA THR A 48 -11.97 22.00 23.21
C THR A 48 -11.36 23.27 23.81
N PRO A 49 -11.67 24.48 23.29
CA PRO A 49 -11.04 25.73 23.75
C PRO A 49 -11.10 25.95 25.27
N THR A 50 -12.24 25.61 25.89
CA THR A 50 -12.44 25.68 27.34
C THR A 50 -11.47 24.77 28.09
N THR A 51 -11.30 23.53 27.61
CA THR A 51 -10.42 22.55 28.21
C THR A 51 -8.96 22.95 28.06
N THR A 52 -8.56 23.36 26.86
CA THR A 52 -7.20 23.82 26.57
C THR A 52 -6.77 24.97 27.48
N ASN A 53 -7.64 25.95 27.70
CA ASN A 53 -7.34 27.07 28.60
C ASN A 53 -7.22 26.65 30.07
N TRP A 54 -8.03 25.69 30.51
CA TRP A 54 -7.90 25.12 31.85
C TRP A 54 -6.62 24.32 32.03
N LEU A 55 -6.25 23.48 31.05
CA LEU A 55 -5.03 22.66 31.12
C LEU A 55 -3.75 23.51 31.15
N LYS A 56 -3.75 24.70 30.55
CA LYS A 56 -2.63 25.67 30.65
C LYS A 56 -2.32 26.05 32.10
N LEU A 57 -3.32 26.14 32.98
CA LEU A 57 -3.11 26.46 34.39
C LEU A 57 -2.36 25.36 35.15
N TYR A 58 -2.32 24.14 34.61
CA TYR A 58 -1.70 22.99 35.24
C TYR A 58 -0.30 22.66 34.69
N VAL A 59 0.18 23.37 33.66
CA VAL A 59 1.50 23.14 33.03
C VAL A 59 2.62 23.18 34.08
N ASP A 60 2.59 24.18 34.96
CA ASP A 60 3.62 24.39 36.00
C ASP A 60 3.62 23.31 37.09
N TYR A 61 2.49 22.65 37.31
CA TYR A 61 2.31 21.63 38.36
C TYR A 61 2.43 20.19 37.78
N MET A 62 2.18 20.05 36.48
CA MET A 62 2.11 18.79 35.76
C MET A 62 2.92 18.82 34.47
N PRO A 63 4.26 18.90 34.53
CA PRO A 63 5.10 18.99 33.34
C PRO A 63 5.04 17.73 32.45
N LYS A 64 4.47 16.62 32.94
CA LYS A 64 4.26 15.39 32.16
C LYS A 64 2.85 15.28 31.53
N LEU A 65 2.05 16.33 31.63
CA LEU A 65 0.73 16.38 31.00
C LEU A 65 0.90 16.40 29.47
N ASN A 66 0.20 15.52 28.77
CA ASN A 66 0.34 15.43 27.31
C ASN A 66 -0.42 16.57 26.63
N PHE A 67 0.30 17.44 25.90
CA PHE A 67 -0.27 18.57 25.19
C PHE A 67 -0.75 18.25 23.77
N TYR A 68 -0.60 17.00 23.29
CA TYR A 68 -1.25 16.52 22.07
C TYR A 68 -2.76 16.28 22.33
N LEU A 69 -3.48 17.33 22.71
CA LEU A 69 -4.88 17.29 23.17
C LEU A 69 -5.84 16.77 22.09
N TYR A 70 -5.47 16.88 20.81
CA TYR A 70 -6.27 16.36 19.69
C TYR A 70 -6.33 14.83 19.64
N LEU A 71 -5.38 14.13 20.28
CA LEU A 71 -5.34 12.67 20.39
C LEU A 71 -5.96 12.14 21.68
N HIS A 72 -6.50 13.01 22.52
CA HIS A 72 -6.94 12.64 23.85
C HIS A 72 -8.35 13.11 24.16
N SER A 73 -8.96 12.43 25.11
CA SER A 73 -10.23 12.78 25.71
C SER A 73 -10.05 13.19 27.17
N ILE A 74 -11.10 13.72 27.76
CA ILE A 74 -11.25 13.87 29.20
C ILE A 74 -12.49 13.10 29.61
N CYS A 75 -12.27 12.19 30.54
CA CYS A 75 -13.31 11.39 31.15
C CYS A 75 -14.11 12.26 32.14
N GLU A 76 -15.40 11.99 32.30
CA GLU A 76 -16.29 12.76 33.19
C GLU A 76 -15.69 13.05 34.58
N LYS A 77 -15.07 12.04 35.19
CA LYS A 77 -14.45 12.18 36.52
C LYS A 77 -13.34 13.21 36.53
N HIS A 78 -12.42 13.16 35.57
CA HIS A 78 -11.32 14.12 35.48
C HIS A 78 -11.81 15.50 35.08
N PHE A 79 -12.82 15.58 34.22
CA PHE A 79 -13.48 16.86 33.92
C PHE A 79 -14.04 17.48 35.20
N ASN A 80 -14.72 16.70 36.04
CA ASN A 80 -15.30 17.19 37.28
C ASN A 80 -14.25 17.58 38.32
N GLN A 81 -13.19 16.77 38.47
CA GLN A 81 -12.12 17.01 39.44
C GLN A 81 -11.21 18.20 39.06
N VAL A 82 -10.89 18.34 37.77
CA VAL A 82 -9.86 19.26 37.29
C VAL A 82 -10.45 20.55 36.72
N ILE A 83 -11.63 20.49 36.09
CA ILE A 83 -12.21 21.60 35.33
C ILE A 83 -13.44 22.17 36.04
N SER A 84 -14.41 21.33 36.43
CA SER A 84 -15.70 21.81 36.95
C SER A 84 -15.63 22.34 38.39
N THR A 85 -14.94 21.64 39.30
CA THR A 85 -14.99 21.95 40.74
C THR A 85 -13.85 22.84 41.23
N ASN A 86 -12.80 23.05 40.42
CA ASN A 86 -11.58 23.82 40.77
C ASN A 86 -10.90 23.35 42.08
N HIS A 87 -11.37 22.24 42.65
CA HIS A 87 -10.97 21.72 43.95
C HIS A 87 -9.53 21.19 43.89
N PHE A 88 -9.20 20.52 42.80
CA PHE A 88 -7.86 20.01 42.55
C PHE A 88 -6.82 21.13 42.43
N HIS A 89 -7.12 22.21 41.71
CA HIS A 89 -6.24 23.38 41.61
C HIS A 89 -6.01 24.06 42.96
N ARG A 90 -7.06 24.22 43.79
CA ARG A 90 -6.91 24.78 45.15
C ARG A 90 -5.97 23.91 46.01
N HIS A 91 -6.14 22.59 45.96
CA HIS A 91 -5.24 21.67 46.67
C HIS A 91 -3.79 21.71 46.17
N LEU A 92 -3.56 22.00 44.88
CA LEU A 92 -2.21 22.23 44.36
C LEU A 92 -1.59 23.52 44.92
N LEU A 93 -2.37 24.60 45.02
CA LEU A 93 -1.91 25.88 45.58
C LEU A 93 -1.63 25.81 47.10
N ASP A 94 -2.41 25.02 47.83
CA ASP A 94 -2.25 24.89 49.28
C ASP A 94 -1.12 23.94 49.69
N ASN A 95 -0.62 23.14 48.75
CA ASN A 95 0.46 22.20 49.01
C ASN A 95 1.81 22.94 49.19
N PRO A 96 2.52 22.72 50.32
CA PRO A 96 3.80 23.38 50.60
C PRO A 96 4.88 23.13 49.54
N ALA A 97 4.80 22.02 48.78
CA ALA A 97 5.70 21.74 47.67
C ALA A 97 5.59 22.76 46.51
N PHE A 98 4.46 23.47 46.40
CA PHE A 98 4.17 24.44 45.35
C PHE A 98 3.97 25.88 45.86
N LYS A 99 3.92 26.08 47.18
CA LYS A 99 3.61 27.35 47.86
C LYS A 99 4.70 28.43 47.73
N ASN A 100 5.94 28.05 47.42
CA ASN A 100 7.10 28.96 47.35
C ASN A 100 7.13 29.89 46.11
N LYS A 101 6.09 29.90 45.28
CA LYS A 101 5.99 30.82 44.12
C LYS A 101 5.11 32.06 44.35
N ARG A 102 4.55 32.27 45.55
CA ARG A 102 3.84 33.53 45.91
C ARG A 102 4.56 34.25 47.04
N LEU A 103 5.41 35.21 46.69
CA LEU A 103 5.86 36.22 47.64
C LEU A 103 4.66 37.07 48.08
N ARG A 104 4.51 37.12 49.41
CA ARG A 104 3.50 37.81 50.22
C ARG A 104 3.21 39.25 49.75
N PHE A 105 1.96 39.52 49.41
CA PHE A 105 1.37 40.85 49.61
C PHE A 105 0.64 40.80 50.96
N ASN A 106 1.25 41.34 52.01
CA ASN A 106 0.57 41.55 53.29
C ASN A 106 0.20 43.02 53.40
N ALA A 107 -1.10 43.28 53.45
CA ALA A 107 -1.68 44.46 54.04
C ALA A 107 -1.69 44.34 55.58
N SER A 108 -1.78 45.51 56.22
CA SER A 108 -2.07 45.80 57.64
C SER A 108 -0.86 45.87 58.58
N SER A 109 -0.46 47.07 59.02
CA SER A 109 -1.08 47.78 60.16
C SER A 109 -0.24 49.02 60.54
N ASP A 110 -0.91 50.16 60.70
CA ASP A 110 -0.36 51.42 61.20
C ASP A 110 0.20 51.30 62.63
N SER A 111 1.37 51.92 62.87
CA SER A 111 1.59 52.89 63.96
C SER A 111 2.98 53.54 63.83
N PRO A 112 3.13 54.86 64.07
CA PRO A 112 4.34 55.61 63.73
C PRO A 112 5.24 55.85 64.94
N THR A 113 6.55 55.60 64.80
CA THR A 113 7.54 56.25 65.67
C THR A 113 8.85 56.51 64.93
N SER A 114 9.08 57.79 64.65
CA SER A 114 10.35 58.53 64.58
C SER A 114 11.64 57.76 64.88
N THR A 115 12.63 57.82 63.98
CA THR A 115 14.01 58.31 64.25
C THR A 115 14.73 58.56 62.92
N TYR A 116 15.22 59.78 62.71
CA TYR A 116 16.05 60.19 61.57
C TYR A 116 17.53 59.76 61.78
N ASN A 117 18.19 59.35 60.68
CA ASN A 117 19.63 59.05 60.49
C ASN A 117 20.12 57.57 60.53
N SER A 118 19.39 56.64 59.89
CA SER A 118 19.95 55.32 59.45
C SER A 118 19.75 54.98 57.96
N ASN A 119 18.87 55.73 57.27
CA ASN A 119 18.27 55.31 56.01
C ASN A 119 19.25 55.13 54.83
N THR A 120 20.34 55.89 54.75
CA THR A 120 21.25 55.82 53.58
C THR A 120 22.04 54.51 53.50
N ARG A 121 22.38 53.87 54.63
CA ARG A 121 23.12 52.61 54.61
C ARG A 121 22.23 51.40 54.36
N GLU A 122 20.98 51.46 54.79
CA GLU A 122 19.95 50.46 54.53
C GLU A 122 19.53 50.49 53.05
N GLU A 123 19.30 51.67 52.48
CA GLU A 123 19.01 51.86 51.04
C GLU A 123 20.15 51.35 50.14
N ILE A 124 21.42 51.59 50.49
CA ILE A 124 22.57 51.07 49.73
C ILE A 124 22.66 49.53 49.78
N ASN A 125 22.35 48.93 50.93
CA ASN A 125 22.32 47.48 51.07
C ASN A 125 21.16 46.85 50.29
N GLU A 126 19.98 47.49 50.28
CA GLU A 126 18.85 47.09 49.44
C GLU A 126 19.20 47.17 47.95
N LEU A 127 19.82 48.26 47.49
CA LEU A 127 20.27 48.41 46.10
C LEU A 127 21.31 47.36 45.70
N TYR A 128 22.24 47.00 46.60
CA TYR A 128 23.22 45.94 46.35
C TYR A 128 22.57 44.57 46.23
N LEU A 129 21.58 44.29 47.10
CA LEU A 129 20.80 43.06 47.06
C LEU A 129 19.97 42.99 45.76
N GLU A 130 19.33 44.08 45.36
CA GLU A 130 18.56 44.19 44.13
C GLU A 130 19.44 44.00 42.89
N THR A 131 20.63 44.60 42.86
CA THR A 131 21.62 44.41 41.79
C THR A 131 22.12 42.95 41.72
N SER A 132 22.22 42.26 42.86
CA SER A 132 22.56 40.83 42.89
C SER A 132 21.44 39.96 42.34
N HIS A 133 20.18 40.31 42.65
CA HIS A 133 19.00 39.63 42.11
C HIS A 133 18.88 39.84 40.60
N ILE A 134 19.10 41.06 40.10
CA ILE A 134 19.09 41.36 38.67
C ILE A 134 20.10 40.50 37.93
N ARG A 135 21.35 40.42 38.40
CA ARG A 135 22.38 39.57 37.78
C ARG A 135 22.01 38.08 37.78
N ASN A 136 21.37 37.61 38.84
CA ASN A 136 20.88 36.23 38.91
C ASN A 136 19.72 35.99 37.91
N TYR A 137 18.82 36.97 37.73
CA TYR A 137 17.76 36.90 36.73
C TYR A 137 18.30 36.95 35.30
N GLU A 138 19.27 37.82 35.02
CA GLU A 138 19.95 37.89 33.72
C GLU A 138 20.59 36.53 33.36
N HIS A 139 21.34 35.94 34.30
CA HIS A 139 21.94 34.62 34.10
C HIS A 139 20.87 33.53 33.84
N THR A 140 19.77 33.58 34.58
CA THR A 140 18.65 32.63 34.40
C THR A 140 18.00 32.81 33.02
N ILE A 141 17.80 34.05 32.56
CA ILE A 141 17.27 34.35 31.23
C ILE A 141 18.18 33.78 30.15
N THR A 142 19.50 33.94 30.27
CA THR A 142 20.46 33.37 29.31
C THR A 142 20.36 31.85 29.23
N ILE A 143 20.27 31.16 30.37
CA ILE A 143 20.13 29.69 30.40
C ILE A 143 18.82 29.27 29.73
N LEU A 144 17.71 29.95 30.02
CA LEU A 144 16.41 29.64 29.42
C LEU A 144 16.41 29.86 27.91
N GLN A 145 17.05 30.93 27.43
CA GLN A 145 17.22 31.18 25.99
C GLN A 145 18.03 30.08 25.32
N GLN A 146 19.13 29.63 25.94
CA GLN A 146 19.92 28.53 25.41
C GLN A 146 19.11 27.22 25.35
N GLN A 147 18.35 26.89 26.40
CA GLN A 147 17.51 25.69 26.43
C GLN A 147 16.43 25.72 25.35
N LEU A 148 15.82 26.88 25.12
CA LEU A 148 14.81 27.06 24.09
C LEU A 148 15.42 26.86 22.69
N GLN A 149 16.59 27.44 22.43
CA GLN A 149 17.32 27.25 21.18
C GLN A 149 17.72 25.77 20.96
N GLU A 150 18.18 25.08 22.00
CA GLU A 150 18.51 23.66 21.92
C GLU A 150 17.27 22.80 21.63
N GLN A 151 16.12 23.16 22.21
CA GLN A 151 14.86 22.48 21.93
C GLN A 151 14.44 22.71 20.47
N GLU A 152 14.46 23.95 19.98
CA GLU A 152 14.14 24.28 18.59
C GLU A 152 15.04 23.53 17.61
N ASN A 153 16.34 23.45 17.87
CA ASN A 153 17.28 22.70 17.02
C ASN A 153 16.99 21.19 17.00
N ARG A 154 16.59 20.61 18.14
CA ARG A 154 16.20 19.19 18.22
C ARG A 154 14.91 18.91 17.45
N GLU A 155 13.92 19.78 17.61
CA GLU A 155 12.65 19.67 16.89
C GLU A 155 12.87 19.82 15.38
N LEU A 156 13.69 20.80 14.96
CA LEU A 156 14.05 21.00 13.56
C LEU A 156 14.74 19.77 12.97
N THR A 157 15.72 19.21 13.70
CA THR A 157 16.42 17.98 13.28
C THR A 157 15.43 16.85 13.05
N MET A 158 14.53 16.61 14.01
CA MET A 158 13.52 15.57 13.92
C MET A 158 12.57 15.78 12.73
N ILE A 159 12.12 17.02 12.50
CA ILE A 159 11.28 17.38 11.35
C ILE A 159 12.01 17.08 10.05
N THR A 160 13.29 17.47 9.91
CA THR A 160 14.05 17.20 8.69
C THR A 160 14.24 15.70 8.41
N GLU A 161 14.47 14.90 9.45
CA GLU A 161 14.56 13.45 9.31
C GLU A 161 13.23 12.83 8.88
N PHE A 162 12.11 13.27 9.47
CA PHE A 162 10.78 12.83 9.07
C PHE A 162 10.45 13.22 7.63
N GLN A 163 10.78 14.45 7.22
CA GLN A 163 10.60 14.90 5.84
C GLN A 163 11.37 14.01 4.87
N ARG A 164 12.66 13.74 5.14
CA ARG A 164 13.48 12.84 4.31
C ARG A 164 12.89 11.43 4.24
N ASN A 165 12.34 10.92 5.34
CA ASN A 165 11.71 9.61 5.36
C ASN A 165 10.43 9.58 4.51
N ILE A 166 9.60 10.62 4.60
CA ILE A 166 8.40 10.77 3.77
C ILE A 166 8.77 10.79 2.28
N GLU A 167 9.75 11.60 1.89
CA GLU A 167 10.23 11.66 0.50
C GLU A 167 10.72 10.28 0.00
N ASN A 168 11.48 9.56 0.82
CA ASN A 168 11.92 8.21 0.48
C ASN A 168 10.74 7.24 0.31
N GLN A 169 9.75 7.31 1.20
CA GLN A 169 8.55 6.48 1.10
C GLN A 169 7.73 6.81 -0.15
N GLU A 170 7.59 8.09 -0.51
CA GLU A 170 6.93 8.53 -1.74
C GLU A 170 7.62 7.94 -2.98
N GLN A 171 8.95 7.95 -3.03
CA GLN A 171 9.71 7.35 -4.13
C GLN A 171 9.46 5.84 -4.24
N VAL A 172 9.42 5.13 -3.11
CA VAL A 172 9.10 3.68 -3.09
C VAL A 172 7.68 3.44 -3.62
N ILE A 173 6.70 4.23 -3.17
CA ILE A 173 5.31 4.13 -3.63
C ILE A 173 5.21 4.38 -5.14
N LEU A 174 5.90 5.38 -5.67
CA LEU A 174 5.93 5.67 -7.11
C LEU A 174 6.52 4.50 -7.91
N LYS A 175 7.60 3.89 -7.43
CA LYS A 175 8.20 2.72 -8.07
C LYS A 175 7.24 1.53 -8.08
N LEU A 176 6.56 1.25 -6.96
CA LEU A 176 5.59 0.16 -6.86
C LEU A 176 4.37 0.39 -7.75
N ARG A 177 3.88 1.63 -7.85
CA ARG A 177 2.77 2.00 -8.74
C ARG A 177 3.12 1.71 -10.20
N ARG A 178 4.31 2.12 -10.66
CA ARG A 178 4.78 1.83 -12.02
C ARG A 178 4.85 0.33 -12.29
N GLN A 179 5.42 -0.45 -11.36
CA GLN A 179 5.48 -1.91 -11.51
C GLN A 179 4.10 -2.55 -11.56
N LEU A 180 3.13 -2.02 -10.81
CA LEU A 180 1.75 -2.50 -10.84
C LEU A 180 1.09 -2.21 -12.19
N GLU A 181 1.28 -1.01 -12.73
CA GLU A 181 0.77 -0.61 -14.05
C GLU A 181 1.35 -1.49 -15.16
N GLU A 182 2.67 -1.71 -15.18
CA GLU A 182 3.34 -2.61 -16.13
C GLU A 182 2.77 -4.04 -16.06
N ARG A 183 2.59 -4.57 -14.85
CA ARG A 183 1.99 -5.91 -14.66
C ARG A 183 0.53 -5.96 -15.10
N GLN A 184 -0.23 -4.89 -14.88
CA GLN A 184 -1.62 -4.80 -15.30
C GLN A 184 -1.74 -4.82 -16.82
N GLU A 185 -0.86 -4.11 -17.53
CA GLU A 185 -0.80 -4.14 -18.99
C GLU A 185 -0.52 -5.56 -19.52
N VAL A 186 0.46 -6.26 -18.93
CA VAL A 186 0.76 -7.65 -19.28
C VAL A 186 -0.46 -8.55 -19.07
N ILE A 187 -1.19 -8.39 -17.97
CA ILE A 187 -2.41 -9.18 -17.69
C ILE A 187 -3.48 -8.91 -18.75
N VAL A 188 -3.69 -7.65 -19.16
CA VAL A 188 -4.65 -7.30 -20.21
C VAL A 188 -4.27 -7.96 -21.54
N ASN A 189 -2.99 -7.89 -21.92
CA ASN A 189 -2.48 -8.51 -23.14
C ASN A 189 -2.65 -10.04 -23.13
N LEU A 190 -2.32 -10.70 -22.01
CA LEU A 190 -2.49 -12.15 -21.86
C LEU A 190 -3.96 -12.57 -21.94
N LYS A 191 -4.88 -11.78 -21.36
CA LYS A 191 -6.32 -12.03 -21.49
C LYS A 191 -6.80 -11.92 -22.93
N GLY A 192 -6.31 -10.95 -23.69
CA GLY A 192 -6.59 -10.82 -25.12
C GLY A 192 -6.13 -12.05 -25.90
N LEU A 193 -4.87 -12.44 -25.73
CA LEU A 193 -4.32 -13.64 -26.38
C LEU A 193 -5.06 -14.93 -26.01
N LEU A 194 -5.47 -15.07 -24.74
CA LEU A 194 -6.25 -16.21 -24.30
C LEU A 194 -7.63 -16.24 -24.97
N SER A 195 -8.30 -15.08 -25.09
CA SER A 195 -9.58 -14.97 -25.79
C SER A 195 -9.46 -15.42 -27.24
N ASP A 196 -8.45 -14.90 -27.96
CA ASP A 196 -8.20 -15.27 -29.35
C ASP A 196 -7.96 -16.77 -29.51
N GLU A 197 -7.22 -17.39 -28.59
CA GLU A 197 -6.92 -18.81 -28.62
C GLU A 197 -8.15 -19.68 -28.30
N VAL A 198 -9.02 -19.21 -27.40
CA VAL A 198 -10.32 -19.85 -27.13
C VAL A 198 -11.18 -19.83 -28.40
N ASP A 199 -11.28 -18.68 -29.07
CA ASP A 199 -12.07 -18.55 -30.30
C ASP A 199 -11.56 -19.48 -31.41
N ARG A 200 -10.23 -19.56 -31.59
CA ARG A 200 -9.61 -20.51 -32.54
C ARG A 200 -9.93 -21.96 -32.18
N ASN A 201 -9.83 -22.31 -30.89
CA ASN A 201 -10.12 -23.67 -30.45
C ASN A 201 -11.59 -24.04 -30.64
N GLU A 202 -12.52 -23.11 -30.39
CA GLU A 202 -13.93 -23.34 -30.69
C GLU A 202 -14.18 -23.58 -32.18
N GLU A 203 -13.53 -22.81 -33.07
CA GLU A 203 -13.64 -23.01 -34.51
C GLU A 203 -13.09 -24.37 -34.93
N LEU A 204 -11.94 -24.77 -34.39
CA LEU A 204 -11.34 -26.08 -34.64
C LEU A 204 -12.24 -27.22 -34.19
N VAL A 205 -12.85 -27.11 -33.00
CA VAL A 205 -13.82 -28.11 -32.49
C VAL A 205 -15.04 -28.18 -33.41
N LYS A 206 -15.63 -27.03 -33.77
CA LYS A 206 -16.77 -26.99 -34.72
C LYS A 206 -16.41 -27.64 -36.05
N HIS A 207 -15.22 -27.37 -36.57
CA HIS A 207 -14.75 -27.98 -37.82
C HIS A 207 -14.53 -29.49 -37.67
N TRP A 208 -13.95 -29.93 -36.56
CA TRP A 208 -13.73 -31.34 -36.26
C TRP A 208 -15.04 -32.12 -36.18
N ASP A 209 -16.01 -31.62 -35.42
CA ASP A 209 -17.33 -32.24 -35.25
C ASP A 209 -18.13 -32.25 -36.57
N SER A 210 -17.93 -31.23 -37.40
CA SER A 210 -18.59 -31.10 -38.71
C SER A 210 -18.03 -32.03 -39.79
N ARG A 211 -16.83 -32.62 -39.59
CA ARG A 211 -16.12 -33.42 -40.61
C ARG A 211 -16.92 -34.62 -41.10
N TYR A 212 -17.73 -35.23 -40.23
CA TYR A 212 -18.54 -36.41 -40.55
C TYR A 212 -20.04 -36.21 -40.29
N SER A 213 -20.47 -34.94 -40.24
CA SER A 213 -21.82 -34.58 -39.80
C SER A 213 -22.93 -35.04 -40.74
N ASN A 214 -22.61 -35.30 -42.01
CA ASN A 214 -23.57 -35.81 -42.98
C ASN A 214 -22.97 -36.93 -43.84
N GLN A 215 -23.83 -37.60 -44.59
CA GLN A 215 -23.45 -38.75 -45.40
C GLN A 215 -22.50 -38.39 -46.55
N ASP A 216 -22.73 -37.26 -47.23
CA ASP A 216 -21.90 -36.82 -48.34
C ASP A 216 -20.45 -36.57 -47.91
N LYS A 217 -20.24 -35.91 -46.76
CA LYS A 217 -18.90 -35.70 -46.19
C LYS A 217 -18.21 -37.00 -45.81
N ARG A 218 -18.96 -37.96 -45.24
CA ARG A 218 -18.41 -39.30 -44.93
C ARG A 218 -17.98 -40.02 -46.21
N ILE A 219 -18.80 -39.99 -47.26
CA ILE A 219 -18.50 -40.60 -48.56
C ILE A 219 -17.28 -39.91 -49.21
N GLN A 220 -17.20 -38.59 -49.14
CA GLN A 220 -16.06 -37.82 -49.68
C GLN A 220 -14.75 -38.26 -49.03
N VAL A 221 -14.69 -38.36 -47.70
CA VAL A 221 -13.47 -38.80 -47.00
C VAL A 221 -13.06 -40.22 -47.38
N VAL A 222 -14.01 -41.15 -47.47
CA VAL A 222 -13.73 -42.53 -47.93
C VAL A 222 -13.20 -42.52 -49.38
N THR A 223 -13.76 -41.67 -50.23
CA THR A 223 -13.32 -41.50 -51.63
C THR A 223 -11.89 -40.96 -51.69
N ASP A 224 -11.57 -39.94 -50.89
CA ASP A 224 -10.24 -39.34 -50.84
C ASP A 224 -9.20 -40.35 -50.34
N ILE A 225 -9.51 -41.13 -49.29
CA ILE A 225 -8.66 -42.23 -48.80
C ILE A 225 -8.42 -43.24 -49.92
N ALA A 226 -9.47 -43.71 -50.58
CA ALA A 226 -9.35 -44.67 -51.67
C ALA A 226 -8.51 -44.12 -52.84
N LEU A 227 -8.62 -42.82 -53.17
CA LEU A 227 -7.80 -42.17 -54.19
C LEU A 227 -6.33 -42.12 -53.80
N ILE A 228 -6.02 -41.78 -52.54
CA ILE A 228 -4.65 -41.74 -52.01
C ILE A 228 -4.04 -43.15 -52.03
N GLU A 229 -4.75 -44.15 -51.48
CA GLU A 229 -4.30 -45.55 -51.47
C GLU A 229 -4.06 -46.05 -52.90
N ARG A 230 -4.99 -45.76 -53.81
CA ARG A 230 -4.86 -46.11 -55.22
C ARG A 230 -3.60 -45.49 -55.82
N ASN A 231 -3.36 -44.20 -55.60
CA ASN A 231 -2.17 -43.50 -56.11
C ASN A 231 -0.88 -44.09 -55.52
N PHE A 232 -0.86 -44.39 -54.22
CA PHE A 232 0.27 -45.05 -53.57
C PHE A 232 0.57 -46.43 -54.16
N LEU A 233 -0.46 -47.25 -54.38
CA LEU A 233 -0.35 -48.56 -55.01
C LEU A 233 0.12 -48.46 -56.47
N TYR A 234 -0.27 -47.42 -57.21
CA TYR A 234 0.23 -47.18 -58.57
C TYR A 234 1.72 -46.81 -58.57
N GLU A 235 2.14 -45.89 -57.71
CA GLU A 235 3.54 -45.49 -57.62
C GLU A 235 4.45 -46.64 -57.16
N ASN A 236 3.99 -47.47 -56.21
CA ASN A 236 4.74 -48.66 -55.80
C ASN A 236 4.84 -49.71 -56.91
N ARG A 237 3.73 -50.02 -57.60
CA ARG A 237 3.78 -50.94 -58.75
C ARG A 237 4.68 -50.42 -59.87
N LYS A 238 4.67 -49.12 -60.14
CA LYS A 238 5.57 -48.52 -61.14
C LYS A 238 7.04 -48.74 -60.77
N LYS A 239 7.40 -48.58 -59.50
CA LYS A 239 8.75 -48.87 -58.99
C LYS A 239 9.11 -50.35 -59.09
N GLU A 240 8.21 -51.25 -58.74
CA GLU A 240 8.43 -52.70 -58.88
C GLU A 240 8.61 -53.13 -60.34
N PHE A 241 7.78 -52.62 -61.26
CA PHE A 241 7.93 -52.90 -62.69
C PHE A 241 9.28 -52.42 -63.24
N VAL A 242 9.75 -51.24 -62.82
CA VAL A 242 11.09 -50.74 -63.19
C VAL A 242 12.20 -51.64 -62.65
N LEU A 243 12.07 -52.13 -61.42
CA LEU A 243 13.04 -53.03 -60.79
C LEU A 243 13.09 -54.40 -61.50
N VAL A 244 11.94 -54.96 -61.85
CA VAL A 244 11.85 -56.25 -62.56
C VAL A 244 12.38 -56.14 -63.99
N PHE A 245 12.16 -55.01 -64.67
CA PHE A 245 12.70 -54.76 -66.01
C PHE A 245 14.22 -54.63 -65.99
N THR A 246 14.77 -53.86 -65.03
CA THR A 246 16.22 -53.69 -64.89
C THR A 246 16.91 -55.02 -64.53
N ILE A 247 16.34 -55.83 -63.65
CA ILE A 247 16.89 -57.16 -63.32
C ILE A 247 16.84 -58.11 -64.53
N ARG A 248 15.76 -58.10 -65.32
CA ARG A 248 15.66 -58.93 -66.54
C ARG A 248 16.59 -58.46 -67.67
N GLU A 249 16.82 -57.16 -67.81
CA GLU A 249 17.78 -56.62 -68.80
C GLU A 249 19.24 -56.94 -68.46
N VAL A 250 19.55 -57.07 -67.16
CA VAL A 250 20.89 -57.48 -66.68
C VAL A 250 21.13 -58.99 -66.88
N GLN A 251 20.09 -59.83 -66.77
CA GLN A 251 20.23 -61.29 -66.93
C GLN A 251 20.18 -61.77 -68.39
N ILE A 252 19.64 -60.99 -69.32
CA ILE A 252 19.48 -61.39 -70.72
C ILE A 252 20.56 -60.71 -71.57
N GLY A 253 21.57 -61.49 -71.97
CA GLY A 253 22.68 -61.03 -72.80
C GLY A 253 22.25 -60.34 -74.10
N PRO A 254 23.14 -59.53 -74.70
CA PRO A 254 22.79 -58.51 -75.72
C PRO A 254 22.07 -59.04 -76.98
N LYS A 255 22.14 -60.34 -77.27
CA LYS A 255 21.52 -60.95 -78.47
C LYS A 255 20.01 -61.18 -78.38
N GLN A 256 19.39 -61.11 -77.20
CA GLN A 256 17.92 -61.26 -77.04
C GLN A 256 17.19 -59.92 -76.79
N ARG A 257 17.92 -58.80 -76.76
CA ARG A 257 17.37 -57.46 -76.49
C ARG A 257 16.32 -57.00 -77.51
N GLY A 258 16.47 -57.37 -78.79
CA GLY A 258 15.52 -56.98 -79.85
C GLY A 258 14.12 -57.57 -79.69
N PHE A 259 14.00 -58.76 -79.09
CA PHE A 259 12.72 -59.47 -78.98
C PHE A 259 11.87 -59.00 -77.79
N LEU A 260 12.51 -58.52 -76.72
CA LEU A 260 11.86 -57.99 -75.51
C LEU A 260 11.34 -56.57 -75.69
N VAL A 261 12.02 -55.74 -76.47
CA VAL A 261 11.54 -54.38 -76.82
C VAL A 261 10.24 -54.46 -77.63
N LEU A 262 10.15 -55.37 -78.60
CA LEU A 262 8.93 -55.61 -79.37
C LEU A 262 7.78 -56.14 -78.51
N LYS A 263 8.03 -57.10 -77.59
CA LYS A 263 7.00 -57.57 -76.65
C LYS A 263 6.53 -56.49 -75.67
N GLY A 264 7.43 -55.64 -75.17
CA GLY A 264 7.10 -54.53 -74.29
C GLY A 264 6.24 -53.45 -74.97
N ILE A 265 6.50 -53.16 -76.24
CA ILE A 265 5.69 -52.22 -77.05
C ILE A 265 4.30 -52.81 -77.33
N VAL A 266 4.19 -54.10 -77.65
CA VAL A 266 2.89 -54.78 -77.88
C VAL A 266 2.04 -54.84 -76.61
N LEU A 267 2.64 -55.08 -75.44
CA LEU A 267 1.93 -55.04 -74.15
C LEU A 267 1.47 -53.63 -73.75
N LYS A 268 2.29 -52.59 -74.03
CA LYS A 268 1.87 -51.19 -73.88
C LYS A 268 0.71 -50.83 -74.82
N MET A 269 0.73 -51.31 -76.06
CA MET A 269 -0.37 -51.10 -77.01
C MET A 269 -1.66 -51.81 -76.56
N PHE A 270 -1.59 -53.02 -76.01
CA PHE A 270 -2.75 -53.72 -75.45
C PHE A 270 -3.33 -53.02 -74.22
N GLN A 271 -2.48 -52.54 -73.31
CA GLN A 271 -2.92 -51.80 -72.12
C GLN A 271 -3.58 -50.46 -72.49
N ILE A 272 -3.06 -49.74 -73.50
CA ILE A 272 -3.67 -48.51 -74.03
C ILE A 272 -5.01 -48.80 -74.70
N HIS A 273 -5.15 -49.92 -75.41
CA HIS A 273 -6.39 -50.32 -76.08
C HIS A 273 -7.49 -50.75 -75.07
N ASP A 274 -7.13 -51.45 -73.99
CA ASP A 274 -8.08 -51.82 -72.92
C ASP A 274 -8.50 -50.63 -72.05
N LEU A 275 -7.62 -49.65 -71.82
CA LEU A 275 -7.99 -48.37 -71.19
C LEU A 275 -9.00 -47.59 -72.03
N LYS A 276 -8.85 -47.56 -73.36
CA LYS A 276 -9.81 -46.91 -74.28
C LYS A 276 -11.19 -47.59 -74.31
N ARG A 277 -11.26 -48.92 -74.14
CA ARG A 277 -12.56 -49.64 -74.06
C ARG A 277 -13.30 -49.37 -72.75
N LYS A 278 -12.61 -49.11 -71.66
CA LYS A 278 -13.22 -48.86 -70.33
C LYS A 278 -13.63 -47.41 -70.10
N THR A 279 -13.09 -46.44 -70.84
CA THR A 279 -13.43 -45.00 -70.70
C THR A 279 -14.51 -44.52 -71.67
N GLY A 280 -15.12 -45.39 -72.48
CA GLY A 280 -16.32 -45.08 -73.27
C GLY A 280 -16.18 -43.90 -74.24
N THR A 281 -14.97 -43.54 -74.66
CA THR A 281 -14.74 -42.38 -75.53
C THR A 281 -14.59 -42.86 -76.98
N ARG A 282 -15.67 -42.77 -77.75
CA ARG A 282 -15.61 -42.77 -79.22
C ARG A 282 -15.39 -41.33 -79.69
N PHE A 283 -14.42 -41.14 -80.58
CA PHE A 283 -14.42 -39.99 -81.49
C PHE A 283 -15.60 -40.12 -82.44
#